data_AF-A0A966WMV2-F1
#
_entry.id   AF-A0A966WMV2-F1
#
_cell.length_a   1.000
_cell.length_b   1.000
_cell.length_c   1.000
_cell.angle_alpha   90.00
_cell.angle_beta   90.00
_cell.angle_gamma   90.00
#
_symmetry.space_group_name_H-M   'P 1'
#
loop_
_entity.id
_entity.type
_entity.pdbx_description
1 polymer ?
#
loop_
_entity_poly.entity_id
_entity_poly.type
_entity_poly.pdbx_seq_one_letter_code
_entity_poly.pdbx_strand_id
1 'polypeptide(L)'
;MFLRQFEYLIALEQEGHFGRAAERCHVSQPSLSSALQQLEAELDVPIILRHQRYQGFTPEGERVVSWAKRLLADKKSMIEELAIMRRNLNGRIRIGAMPTSSPVLPRIN
;
A
#
# COMPACT_ATOMS: atom_id res chain seq x y z
N MET A 1 -14.59 -4.25 1.08
CA MET A 1 -14.47 -3.36 2.25
C MET A 1 -13.02 -2.99 2.58
N PHE A 2 -12.02 -3.82 2.26
CA PHE A 2 -10.66 -3.69 2.83
C PHE A 2 -9.62 -2.77 2.18
N LEU A 3 -9.81 -2.29 0.93
CA LEU A 3 -8.72 -1.64 0.19
C LEU A 3 -8.11 -0.43 0.90
N ARG A 4 -8.95 0.45 1.44
CA ARG A 4 -8.48 1.64 2.16
C ARG A 4 -7.87 1.29 3.52
N GLN A 5 -8.41 0.28 4.20
CA GLN A 5 -7.84 -0.23 5.45
C GLN A 5 -6.46 -0.87 5.22
N PHE A 6 -6.26 -1.55 4.09
CA PHE A 6 -4.95 -2.08 3.67
C PHE A 6 -3.95 -0.97 3.33
N GLU A 7 -4.38 0.11 2.67
CA GLU A 7 -3.55 1.29 2.46
C GLU A 7 -3.08 1.88 3.80
N TYR A 8 -3.98 1.99 4.79
CA TYR A 8 -3.64 2.47 6.13
C TYR A 8 -2.73 1.52 6.89
N LEU A 9 -2.94 0.21 6.76
CA LEU A 9 -2.14 -0.81 7.43
C LEU A 9 -0.68 -0.77 6.93
N ILE A 10 -0.49 -0.64 5.61
CA ILE A 10 0.82 -0.49 4.99
C ILE A 10 1.47 0.84 5.36
N ALA A 11 0.69 1.93 5.44
CA ALA A 11 1.22 3.20 5.92
C ALA A 11 1.70 3.09 7.37
N LEU A 12 0.95 2.39 8.24
CA LEU A 12 1.36 2.15 9.63
C LEU A 12 2.65 1.30 9.71
N GLU A 13 2.78 0.28 8.86
CA GLU A 13 4.01 -0.52 8.77
C GLU A 13 5.22 0.35 8.43
N GLN A 14 5.09 1.21 7.43
CA GLN A 14 6.22 2.01 6.93
C GLN A 14 6.58 3.17 7.87
N GLU A 15 5.59 3.79 8.50
CA GLU A 15 5.82 4.93 9.37
C GLU A 15 6.16 4.52 10.81
N GLY A 16 5.71 3.35 11.26
CA GLY A 16 5.83 2.90 12.65
C GLY A 16 5.14 3.81 13.66
N HIS A 17 4.23 4.67 13.22
CA HIS A 17 3.57 5.67 14.05
C HIS A 17 2.20 6.07 13.49
N PHE A 18 1.14 5.95 14.31
CA PHE A 18 -0.23 6.23 13.89
C PHE A 18 -0.45 7.65 13.36
N GLY A 19 0.11 8.68 14.01
CA GLY A 19 0.05 10.07 13.56
C GLY A 19 0.63 10.28 12.15
N ARG A 20 1.92 9.93 11.95
CA ARG A 20 2.57 9.99 10.64
C ARG A 20 1.87 9.16 9.56
N ALA A 21 1.40 7.95 9.91
CA ALA A 21 0.63 7.12 8.99
C ALA A 21 -0.67 7.81 8.55
N ALA A 22 -1.35 8.49 9.48
CA ALA A 22 -2.58 9.22 9.20
C ALA A 22 -2.33 10.46 8.34
N GLU A 23 -1.27 11.23 8.65
CA GLU A 23 -0.82 12.36 7.83
C GLU A 23 -0.51 11.93 6.39
N ARG A 24 0.23 10.83 6.22
CA ARG A 24 0.56 10.25 4.92
C ARG A 24 -0.67 9.77 4.14
N CYS A 25 -1.69 9.31 4.85
CA CYS A 25 -2.97 8.90 4.25
C CYS A 25 -3.97 10.05 4.11
N HIS A 26 -3.59 11.28 4.47
CA HIS A 26 -4.44 12.46 4.46
C HIS A 26 -5.75 12.29 5.27
N VAL A 27 -5.64 11.65 6.44
CA VAL A 27 -6.77 11.45 7.37
C VAL A 27 -6.38 11.83 8.80
N SER A 28 -7.38 11.94 9.67
CA SER A 28 -7.13 12.10 11.10
C SER A 28 -6.62 10.80 11.71
N GLN A 29 -5.77 10.89 12.74
CA GLN A 29 -5.32 9.71 13.49
C GLN A 29 -6.48 8.87 14.07
N PRO A 30 -7.55 9.47 14.66
CA PRO A 30 -8.72 8.70 15.10
C PRO A 30 -9.39 7.93 13.97
N SER A 31 -9.51 8.53 12.77
CA SER A 31 -10.09 7.87 11.60
C SER A 31 -9.27 6.66 11.15
N LEU A 32 -7.94 6.80 11.09
CA LEU A 32 -7.05 5.68 10.75
C LEU A 32 -7.12 4.57 11.81
N SER A 33 -7.09 4.92 13.09
CA SER A 33 -7.17 3.95 14.18
C SER A 33 -8.47 3.16 14.15
N SER A 34 -9.60 3.84 13.97
CA SER A 34 -10.94 3.22 13.89
C SER A 34 -11.05 2.30 12.68
N ALA A 35 -10.56 2.73 11.51
CA ALA A 35 -10.54 1.89 10.31
C ALA A 35 -9.72 0.61 10.50
N LEU A 36 -8.58 0.69 11.20
CA LEU A 36 -7.76 -0.49 11.52
C LEU A 36 -8.41 -1.38 12.59
N GLN A 37 -9.14 -0.81 13.56
CA GLN A 37 -9.94 -1.60 14.51
C GLN A 37 -11.08 -2.34 13.82
N GLN A 38 -11.74 -1.69 12.85
CA GLN A 38 -12.77 -2.33 12.02
C GLN A 38 -12.18 -3.48 11.21
N LEU A 39 -10.98 -3.31 10.64
CA LEU A 39 -10.27 -4.38 9.93
C LEU A 39 -9.99 -5.58 10.86
N GLU A 40 -9.49 -5.33 12.08
CA GLU A 40 -9.25 -6.38 13.08
C GLU A 40 -10.53 -7.11 13.46
N ALA A 41 -11.65 -6.38 13.61
CA ALA A 41 -12.96 -6.97 13.93
C ALA A 41 -13.55 -7.78 12.77
N GLU A 42 -13.43 -7.30 11.52
CA GLU A 42 -13.93 -8.01 10.33
C GLU A 42 -13.13 -9.29 10.04
N LEU A 43 -11.84 -9.32 10.40
CA LEU A 43 -10.98 -10.49 10.24
C LEU A 43 -10.96 -11.41 11.48
N ASP A 44 -11.63 -11.00 12.56
CA ASP A 44 -11.68 -11.69 13.86
C ASP A 44 -10.28 -12.09 14.37
N VAL A 45 -9.29 -11.20 14.18
CA VAL A 45 -7.90 -11.46 14.56
C VAL A 45 -7.19 -10.16 14.95
N PRO A 46 -6.42 -10.14 16.05
CA PRO A 46 -5.59 -8.99 16.37
C PRO A 46 -4.44 -8.88 15.35
N ILE A 47 -4.27 -7.70 14.79
CA ILE A 47 -3.25 -7.40 13.76
C ILE A 47 -2.15 -6.53 14.36
N ILE A 48 -2.51 -5.59 15.23
CA ILE A 48 -1.60 -4.56 15.75
C ILE A 48 -1.36 -4.76 17.23
N LEU A 49 -0.10 -4.73 17.65
CA LEU A 49 0.27 -4.73 19.06
C LEU A 49 0.04 -3.33 19.65
N ARG A 50 -1.15 -3.14 20.22
CA ARG A 50 -1.59 -1.89 20.88
C ARG A 50 -1.33 -1.98 22.38
N HIS A 51 -0.24 -1.36 22.86
CA HIS A 51 -0.10 -1.01 24.28
C HIS A 51 -0.27 0.50 24.44
N GLN A 52 0.53 1.17 25.28
CA GLN A 52 0.54 2.64 25.39
C GLN A 52 1.03 3.33 24.11
N ARG A 53 1.78 2.61 23.27
CA ARG A 53 2.29 3.06 21.97
C ARG A 53 2.23 1.89 20.99
N TYR A 54 2.34 2.19 19.70
CA TYR A 54 2.51 1.19 18.65
C TYR A 54 3.78 0.37 18.92
N GLN A 55 3.65 -0.96 18.99
CA GLN A 55 4.78 -1.88 19.22
C GLN A 55 5.08 -2.80 18.02
N GLY A 56 4.43 -2.56 16.87
CA GLY A 56 4.53 -3.44 15.71
C GLY A 56 3.25 -4.24 15.47
N PHE A 57 3.38 -5.31 14.69
CA PHE A 57 2.29 -6.22 14.35
C PHE A 57 2.38 -7.54 15.12
N THR A 58 1.25 -8.21 15.23
CA THR A 58 1.20 -9.62 15.64
C THR A 58 1.75 -10.51 14.52
N PRO A 59 2.11 -11.79 14.79
CA PRO A 59 2.47 -12.74 13.73
C PRO A 59 1.40 -12.88 12.63
N GLU A 60 0.13 -12.83 13.01
CA GLU A 60 -1.01 -12.80 12.10
C GLU A 60 -1.04 -11.49 11.32
N GLY A 61 -0.79 -10.36 11.98
CA GLY A 61 -0.76 -9.04 11.37
C GLY A 61 0.33 -8.90 10.31
N GLU A 62 1.53 -9.44 10.53
CA GLU A 62 2.60 -9.51 9.52
C GLU A 62 2.13 -10.25 8.25
N ARG A 63 1.37 -11.34 8.41
CA ARG A 63 0.77 -12.06 7.28
C ARG A 63 -0.28 -11.20 6.57
N VAL A 64 -1.13 -10.50 7.32
CA VAL A 64 -2.14 -9.59 6.75
C VAL A 64 -1.47 -8.45 5.98
N VAL A 65 -0.38 -7.87 6.48
CA VAL A 65 0.41 -6.85 5.77
C VAL A 65 0.94 -7.39 4.44
N SER A 66 1.47 -8.62 4.42
CA SER A 66 1.93 -9.26 3.19
C SER A 66 0.80 -9.43 2.16
N TRP A 67 -0.38 -9.89 2.61
CA TRP A 67 -1.57 -10.00 1.76
C TRP A 67 -2.06 -8.64 1.26
N ALA A 68 -2.10 -7.64 2.13
CA ALA A 68 -2.48 -6.27 1.79
C ALA A 68 -1.61 -5.71 0.65
N LYS A 69 -0.28 -5.88 0.74
CA LYS A 69 0.66 -5.45 -0.31
C LYS A 69 0.38 -6.12 -1.65
N ARG A 70 0.14 -7.43 -1.65
CA ARG A 70 -0.22 -8.20 -2.85
C ARG A 70 -1.52 -7.72 -3.47
N LEU A 71 -2.60 -7.63 -2.68
CA LEU A 71 -3.92 -7.22 -3.18
C LEU A 71 -3.92 -5.80 -3.76
N LEU A 72 -3.16 -4.87 -3.17
CA LEU A 72 -3.02 -3.52 -3.73
C LEU A 72 -2.17 -3.52 -5.02
N ALA A 73 -1.16 -4.37 -5.12
CA ALA A 73 -0.39 -4.54 -6.36
C ALA A 73 -1.24 -5.17 -7.48
N ASP A 74 -2.06 -6.17 -7.16
CA ASP A 74 -2.98 -6.80 -8.11
C ASP A 74 -4.04 -5.80 -8.60
N LYS A 75 -4.62 -5.02 -7.68
CA LYS A 75 -5.53 -3.90 -8.03
C LYS A 75 -4.87 -2.93 -8.99
N LYS A 76 -3.61 -2.53 -8.72
CA LYS A 76 -2.87 -1.61 -9.58
C LYS A 76 -2.65 -2.22 -10.97
N SER A 77 -2.22 -3.47 -11.03
CA SER A 77 -1.97 -4.20 -12.29
C SER A 77 -3.24 -4.30 -13.14
N MET A 78 -4.38 -4.62 -12.51
CA MET A 78 -5.69 -4.65 -13.17
C MET A 78 -6.07 -3.28 -13.78
N ILE A 79 -5.85 -2.18 -13.04
CA ILE A 79 -6.13 -0.83 -13.55
C ILE A 79 -5.23 -0.49 -14.75
N GLU A 80 -3.95 -0.86 -14.69
CA GLU A 80 -2.99 -0.66 -15.77
C GLU A 80 -3.37 -1.46 -17.02
N GLU A 81 -3.74 -2.72 -16.86
CA GLU A 81 -4.22 -3.57 -17.95
C GLU A 81 -5.45 -2.97 -18.65
N LEU A 82 -6.44 -2.53 -17.86
CA LEU A 82 -7.64 -1.87 -18.39
C LEU A 82 -7.32 -0.56 -19.11
N ALA A 83 -6.32 0.21 -18.65
CA ALA A 83 -5.87 1.42 -19.33
C ALA A 83 -5.26 1.11 -20.70
N ILE A 84 -4.44 0.07 -20.78
CA ILE A 84 -3.85 -0.42 -22.04
C ILE A 84 -4.95 -0.85 -23.01
N MET A 85 -5.93 -1.65 -22.56
CA MET A 85 -7.05 -2.11 -23.40
C MET A 85 -7.88 -0.95 -23.97
N ARG A 86 -8.04 0.14 -23.21
CA ARG A 86 -8.78 1.34 -23.63
C ARG A 86 -8.06 2.19 -24.69
N ARG A 87 -6.88 1.76 -25.19
CA ARG A 87 -6.02 2.49 -26.14
C ARG A 87 -5.58 3.89 -25.67
N ASN A 88 -5.67 4.16 -24.37
CA ASN A 88 -5.18 5.38 -23.75
C ASN A 88 -3.91 5.01 -22.98
N LEU A 89 -2.78 4.95 -23.68
CA LEU A 89 -1.45 4.79 -23.09
C LEU A 89 -1.10 6.04 -22.25
N ASN A 90 -1.62 6.08 -21.03
CA ASN A 90 -1.45 7.19 -20.10
C ASN A 90 -0.76 6.66 -18.84
N GLY A 91 0.49 7.04 -18.61
CA GLY A 91 1.26 6.59 -17.45
C GLY A 91 2.70 7.09 -17.47
N ARG A 92 3.39 7.01 -16.33
CA ARG A 92 4.80 7.43 -16.21
C ARG A 92 5.69 6.20 -16.19
N ILE A 93 6.38 5.93 -17.29
CA ILE A 93 7.42 4.90 -17.36
C ILE A 93 8.70 5.45 -16.73
N ARG A 94 9.29 4.70 -15.79
CA ARG A 94 10.62 4.99 -15.24
C ARG A 94 11.58 3.89 -15.69
N ILE A 95 12.48 4.22 -16.60
CA ILE A 95 13.52 3.32 -17.10
C ILE A 95 14.83 3.69 -16.41
N GLY A 96 15.43 2.74 -15.71
CA GLY A 96 16.83 2.83 -15.26
C GLY A 96 17.71 2.09 -16.25
N ALA A 97 18.76 2.72 -16.76
CA ALA A 97 19.71 2.12 -17.69
C ALA A 97 21.14 2.29 -17.15
N MET A 98 21.97 1.26 -17.33
CA MET A 98 23.41 1.37 -17.09
C MET A 98 24.03 2.23 -18.22
N PRO A 99 25.07 3.04 -17.95
CA PRO A 99 25.65 3.93 -18.97
C PRO A 99 26.05 3.20 -20.27
N THR A 100 26.46 1.94 -20.16
CA THR A 100 26.89 1.10 -21.28
C THR A 100 25.75 0.51 -22.11
N SER A 101 24.50 0.54 -21.64
CA SER A 101 23.32 0.10 -22.41
C SER A 101 22.62 1.23 -23.17
N SER A 102 23.20 2.44 -23.16
CA SER A 102 22.66 3.65 -23.80
C SER A 102 22.26 3.52 -25.29
N PRO A 103 22.96 2.77 -26.17
CA PRO A 103 22.61 2.75 -27.59
C PRO A 103 21.39 1.89 -27.95
N VAL A 104 20.83 1.10 -27.02
CA VAL A 104 19.67 0.21 -27.29
C VAL A 104 18.35 0.81 -26.77
N LEU A 105 18.39 1.99 -26.13
CA LEU A 105 17.16 2.65 -25.70
C LEU A 105 16.38 3.15 -26.92
N PRO A 106 15.13 2.71 -27.14
CA PRO A 106 14.31 3.26 -28.20
C PRO A 106 14.10 4.75 -27.96
N ARG A 107 14.33 5.57 -28.99
CA ARG A 107 14.00 7.00 -28.95
C ARG A 107 12.48 7.14 -28.81
N ILE A 108 12.05 7.43 -27.59
CA ILE A 108 10.69 7.87 -27.27
C ILE A 108 10.62 9.36 -27.61
N ASN A 109 9.91 9.69 -28.69
CA ASN A 109 9.48 11.05 -29.03
C ASN A 109 8.22 11.39 -28.22
#